data_AF-A0A7D9DGG1-F1
#
_entry.id   AF-A0A7D9DGG1-F1
#
_cell.length_a   1.000
_cell.length_b   1.000
_cell.length_c   1.000
_cell.angle_alpha   90.00
_cell.angle_beta   90.00
_cell.angle_gamma   90.00
#
_symmetry.space_group_name_H-M   'P 1'
#
loop_
_entity.id
_entity.type
_entity.pdbx_description
1 polymer ?
#
loop_
_entity_poly.entity_id
_entity_poly.type
_entity_poly.pdbx_seq_one_letter_code
_entity_poly.pdbx_strand_id
1 'polypeptide(L)'
;MKLRKKLTLAQTVQTSINTLHLETACSSLEEFVAEKTGTSNDDENVARVYGLGAFKDVRAEAEQRVYEKLNQKMDEFLDLATYNWSTSGSKNHPSEYLVDLLTYLRVTFLTFTNLP
;
A
#
# COMPACT_ATOMS: atom_id res chain seq x y z
N MET A 1 -4.02 8.91 24.88
CA MET A 1 -4.57 7.94 23.92
C MET A 1 -4.64 8.62 22.55
N LYS A 2 -3.58 8.51 21.71
CA LYS A 2 -3.52 9.22 20.43
C LYS A 2 -4.44 8.52 19.43
N LEU A 3 -5.51 9.22 19.03
CA LEU A 3 -6.36 8.84 17.91
C LEU A 3 -5.50 8.94 16.62
N ARG A 4 -4.71 7.90 16.31
CA ARG A 4 -4.11 7.78 14.96
C ARG A 4 -5.30 7.63 14.01
N LYS A 5 -5.63 8.69 13.24
CA LYS A 5 -6.62 8.61 12.16
C LYS A 5 -6.33 7.33 11.38
N LYS A 6 -7.31 6.42 11.28
CA LYS A 6 -7.17 5.24 10.42
C LYS A 6 -7.02 5.75 8.99
N LEU A 7 -5.83 5.60 8.42
CA LEU A 7 -5.55 5.96 7.03
C LEU A 7 -6.49 5.15 6.13
N THR A 8 -7.03 5.77 5.08
CA THR A 8 -7.75 5.03 4.05
C THR A 8 -6.79 4.11 3.28
N LEU A 9 -7.33 3.15 2.53
CA LEU A 9 -6.50 2.26 1.73
C LEU A 9 -5.65 3.04 0.71
N ALA A 10 -6.26 3.98 -0.02
CA ALA A 10 -5.55 4.88 -0.93
C ALA A 10 -4.47 5.72 -0.23
N GLN A 11 -4.75 6.26 0.96
CA GLN A 11 -3.74 6.98 1.75
C GLN A 11 -2.57 6.10 2.21
N THR A 12 -2.85 4.82 2.46
CA THR A 12 -1.82 3.84 2.84
C THR A 12 -0.91 3.55 1.64
N VAL A 13 -1.49 3.35 0.45
CA VAL A 13 -0.71 3.19 -0.79
C VAL A 13 0.08 4.47 -1.11
N GLN A 14 -0.53 5.65 -0.99
CA GLN A 14 0.18 6.93 -1.19
C GLN A 14 1.35 7.09 -0.23
N THR A 15 1.25 6.57 1.00
CA THR A 15 2.38 6.60 1.94
C THR A 15 3.56 5.78 1.40
N SER A 16 3.31 4.59 0.84
CA SER A 16 4.35 3.79 0.17
C SER A 16 4.96 4.54 -1.02
N ILE A 17 4.14 5.12 -1.90
CA ILE A 17 4.62 5.92 -3.04
C ILE A 17 5.48 7.11 -2.57
N ASN A 18 5.02 7.84 -1.56
CA ASN A 18 5.76 8.96 -1.00
C ASN A 18 7.13 8.54 -0.43
N THR A 19 7.24 7.34 0.16
CA THR A 19 8.56 6.84 0.63
C THR A 19 9.54 6.58 -0.52
N LEU A 20 9.08 6.13 -1.70
CA LEU A 20 9.94 6.00 -2.89
C LEU A 20 10.46 7.36 -3.36
N HIS A 21 9.59 8.37 -3.38
CA HIS A 21 10.00 9.73 -3.72
C HIS A 21 10.98 10.32 -2.70
N LEU A 22 10.75 10.07 -1.40
CA LEU A 22 11.66 10.51 -0.35
C LEU A 22 13.03 9.82 -0.42
N GLU A 23 13.08 8.52 -0.74
CA GLU A 23 14.35 7.81 -0.98
C GLU A 23 15.13 8.46 -2.14
N THR A 24 14.44 8.81 -3.23
CA THR A 24 15.06 9.50 -4.38
C THR A 24 15.55 10.90 -3.99
N ALA A 25 14.72 11.67 -3.29
CA ALA A 25 15.06 13.02 -2.85
C ALA A 25 16.23 13.04 -1.86
N CYS A 26 16.31 12.07 -0.95
CA CYS A 26 17.46 11.91 -0.05
C CYS A 26 18.75 11.62 -0.82
N SER A 27 18.68 10.75 -1.84
CA SER A 27 19.85 10.47 -2.69
C SER A 27 20.36 11.74 -3.39
N SER A 28 19.47 12.56 -3.94
CA SER A 28 19.85 13.84 -4.57
C SER A 28 20.38 14.87 -3.56
N LEU A 29 19.80 14.91 -2.35
CA LEU A 29 20.27 15.80 -1.29
C LEU A 29 21.70 15.43 -0.85
N GLU A 30 22.01 14.15 -0.78
CA GLU A 30 23.34 13.66 -0.42
C GLU A 30 24.38 14.01 -1.47
N GLU A 31 24.05 13.85 -2.75
CA GLU A 31 24.92 14.29 -3.85
C GLU A 31 25.20 15.79 -3.76
N PHE A 32 24.16 16.59 -3.53
CA PHE A 32 24.29 18.04 -3.36
C PHE A 32 25.17 18.42 -2.15
N VAL A 33 24.97 17.75 -1.00
CA VAL A 33 25.77 17.98 0.19
C VAL A 33 27.24 17.63 -0.09
N ALA A 34 27.51 16.45 -0.65
CA ALA A 34 28.86 16.01 -0.99
C ALA A 34 29.56 16.99 -1.96
N GLU A 35 28.83 17.50 -2.96
CA GLU A 35 29.33 18.53 -3.89
C GLU A 35 29.75 19.82 -3.14
N LYS A 36 28.95 20.28 -2.16
CA LYS A 36 29.22 21.53 -1.44
C LYS A 36 30.25 21.40 -0.33
N THR A 37 30.31 20.28 0.37
CA THR A 37 31.27 20.07 1.47
C THR A 37 32.59 19.48 1.01
N GLY A 38 32.71 19.01 -0.24
CA GLY A 38 33.93 18.38 -0.76
C GLY A 38 34.27 17.05 -0.06
N THR A 39 33.34 16.52 0.73
CA THR A 39 33.48 15.25 1.45
C THR A 39 33.08 14.11 0.52
N SER A 40 34.09 13.43 -0.05
CA SER A 40 33.91 12.22 -0.87
C SER A 40 33.77 10.94 -0.06
N ASN A 41 33.66 11.03 1.27
CA ASN A 41 33.71 9.85 2.14
C ASN A 41 32.32 9.21 2.28
N ASP A 42 32.15 8.13 1.53
CA ASP A 42 30.94 7.30 1.51
C ASP A 42 30.62 6.64 2.88
N ASP A 43 31.63 6.53 3.75
CA ASP A 43 31.56 5.86 5.06
C ASP A 43 31.00 6.74 6.22
N GLU A 44 30.96 8.07 6.08
CA GLU A 44 30.52 8.98 7.16
C GLU A 44 29.05 9.40 7.09
N ASN A 45 28.34 9.03 6.02
CA ASN A 45 26.93 9.38 5.84
C ASN A 45 26.00 8.47 6.66
N VAL A 46 26.17 8.47 7.97
CA VAL A 46 25.31 7.75 8.94
C VAL A 46 23.84 8.18 8.77
N ALA A 47 23.59 9.46 8.50
CA ALA A 47 22.24 9.99 8.24
C ALA A 47 21.56 9.37 7.00
N ARG A 48 22.32 9.08 5.93
CA ARG A 48 21.85 8.41 4.71
C ARG A 48 21.29 7.03 5.03
N VAL A 49 22.09 6.22 5.72
CA VAL A 49 21.75 4.83 6.06
C VAL A 49 20.50 4.78 6.95
N TYR A 50 20.40 5.66 7.95
CA TYR A 50 19.23 5.72 8.83
C TYR A 50 17.96 6.20 8.12
N GLY A 51 18.06 7.21 7.24
CA GLY A 51 16.91 7.71 6.47
C GLY A 51 16.34 6.66 5.51
N LEU A 52 17.21 6.02 4.73
CA LEU A 52 16.84 4.93 3.81
C LEU A 52 16.26 3.72 4.54
N GLY A 53 16.84 3.34 5.68
CA GLY A 53 16.30 2.26 6.53
C GLY A 53 14.89 2.57 7.02
N ALA A 54 14.68 3.77 7.55
CA ALA A 54 13.36 4.18 8.06
C ALA A 54 12.29 4.23 6.96
N PHE A 55 12.62 4.68 5.74
CA PHE A 55 11.66 4.68 4.63
C PHE A 55 11.30 3.27 4.18
N LYS A 56 12.27 2.35 4.14
CA LYS A 56 12.01 0.92 3.85
C LYS A 56 11.08 0.29 4.88
N ASP A 57 11.29 0.58 6.16
CA ASP A 57 10.43 0.05 7.24
C ASP A 57 9.00 0.60 7.15
N VAL A 58 8.84 1.91 6.92
CA VAL A 58 7.53 2.54 6.74
C VAL A 58 6.82 2.00 5.50
N ARG A 59 7.56 1.77 4.41
CA ARG A 59 7.03 1.17 3.19
C ARG A 59 6.52 -0.25 3.44
N ALA A 60 7.32 -1.10 4.08
CA ALA A 60 6.94 -2.46 4.41
C ALA A 60 5.68 -2.50 5.30
N GLU A 61 5.60 -1.61 6.30
CA GLU A 61 4.43 -1.49 7.17
C GLU A 61 3.18 -1.01 6.40
N ALA A 62 3.35 -0.11 5.43
CA ALA A 62 2.27 0.36 4.56
C ALA A 62 1.75 -0.76 3.64
N GLU A 63 2.65 -1.50 3.00
CA GLU A 63 2.33 -2.63 2.11
C GLU A 63 1.60 -3.74 2.87
N GLN A 64 2.08 -4.10 4.07
CA GLN A 64 1.41 -5.08 4.92
C GLN A 64 -0.01 -4.64 5.27
N ARG A 65 -0.21 -3.36 5.62
CA ARG A 65 -1.55 -2.82 5.90
C ARG A 65 -2.48 -2.82 4.70
N VAL A 66 -1.95 -2.61 3.49
CA VAL A 66 -2.72 -2.72 2.25
C VAL A 66 -3.20 -4.15 2.07
N TYR A 67 -2.29 -5.12 2.22
CA TYR A 67 -2.59 -6.55 2.14
C TYR A 67 -3.67 -6.97 3.14
N GLU A 68 -3.49 -6.64 4.42
CA GLU A 68 -4.43 -6.98 5.50
C GLU A 68 -5.82 -6.39 5.24
N LYS A 69 -5.91 -5.12 4.81
CA LYS A 69 -7.20 -4.48 4.52
C LYS A 69 -7.90 -5.07 3.31
N LEU A 70 -7.16 -5.45 2.27
CA LEU A 70 -7.74 -6.09 1.09
C LEU A 70 -8.30 -7.46 1.44
N ASN A 71 -7.56 -8.26 2.22
CA ASN A 71 -8.03 -9.56 2.70
C ASN A 71 -9.26 -9.41 3.58
N GLN A 72 -9.23 -8.52 4.57
CA GLN A 72 -10.37 -8.26 5.42
C GLN A 72 -11.61 -7.88 4.59
N LYS A 73 -11.44 -7.04 3.56
CA LYS A 73 -12.57 -6.64 2.72
C LYS A 73 -13.07 -7.79 1.84
N MET A 74 -12.18 -8.66 1.38
CA MET A 74 -12.54 -9.87 0.64
C MET A 74 -13.36 -10.82 1.52
N ASP A 75 -12.92 -11.05 2.76
CA ASP A 75 -13.62 -11.88 3.74
C ASP A 75 -15.03 -11.34 3.99
N GLU A 76 -15.20 -10.03 4.16
CA GLU A 76 -16.51 -9.38 4.31
C GLU A 76 -17.47 -9.67 3.13
N PHE A 77 -16.95 -9.76 1.89
CA PHE A 77 -17.77 -10.12 0.73
C PHE A 77 -18.09 -11.62 0.70
N LEU A 78 -17.15 -12.48 1.08
CA LEU A 78 -17.35 -13.92 1.11
C LEU A 78 -18.32 -14.34 2.21
N ASP A 79 -18.38 -13.62 3.33
CA ASP A 79 -19.35 -13.83 4.40
C ASP A 79 -20.80 -13.59 3.94
N LEU A 80 -21.02 -12.86 2.85
CA LEU A 80 -22.34 -12.66 2.24
C LEU A 80 -22.79 -13.87 1.40
N ALA A 81 -21.93 -14.88 1.23
CA ALA A 81 -22.23 -16.01 0.37
C ALA A 81 -23.36 -16.88 0.96
N THR A 82 -24.56 -16.77 0.39
CA THR A 82 -25.69 -17.64 0.68
C THR A 82 -25.63 -18.88 -0.22
N TYR A 83 -24.79 -19.84 0.15
CA TYR A 83 -24.70 -21.11 -0.56
C TYR A 83 -25.95 -21.96 -0.30
N ASN A 84 -26.84 -22.04 -1.30
CA ASN A 84 -27.92 -23.01 -1.29
C ASN A 84 -27.40 -24.35 -1.83
N TRP A 85 -26.80 -25.14 -0.95
CA TRP A 85 -26.25 -26.48 -1.20
C TRP A 85 -27.32 -27.52 -1.58
N SER A 86 -28.61 -27.18 -1.47
CA SER A 86 -29.74 -28.06 -1.82
C SER A 86 -30.45 -27.71 -3.14
N THR A 87 -29.90 -26.79 -3.94
CA THR A 87 -30.59 -26.34 -5.17
C THR A 87 -30.59 -27.44 -6.24
N SER A 88 -31.77 -27.91 -6.63
CA SER A 88 -31.98 -28.95 -7.65
C SER A 88 -31.71 -28.50 -9.10
N GLY A 89 -31.18 -27.29 -9.30
CA GLY A 89 -30.96 -26.69 -10.61
C GLY A 89 -29.76 -25.76 -10.64
N SER A 90 -29.11 -25.67 -11.81
CA SER A 90 -28.00 -24.74 -12.04
C SER A 90 -28.48 -23.29 -11.94
N LYS A 91 -27.79 -22.46 -11.14
CA LYS A 91 -28.02 -21.01 -11.15
C LYS A 91 -27.54 -20.45 -12.49
N ASN A 92 -28.42 -19.80 -13.24
CA ASN A 92 -28.11 -19.17 -14.54
C ASN A 92 -27.55 -17.73 -14.42
N HIS A 93 -27.33 -17.23 -13.21
CA HIS A 93 -26.77 -15.91 -12.96
C HIS A 93 -25.52 -16.00 -12.07
N PRO A 94 -24.54 -15.11 -12.23
CA PRO A 94 -23.40 -15.03 -11.34
C PRO A 94 -23.83 -14.70 -9.91
N SER A 95 -23.01 -15.09 -8.93
CA SER A 95 -23.27 -14.75 -7.53
C SER A 95 -23.06 -13.25 -7.32
N GLU A 96 -24.07 -12.55 -6.82
CA GLU A 96 -24.06 -11.09 -6.64
C GLU A 96 -22.86 -10.61 -5.81
N TYR A 97 -22.56 -11.29 -4.68
CA TYR A 97 -21.40 -10.97 -3.85
C TYR A 97 -20.05 -11.09 -4.60
N LEU A 98 -19.93 -12.01 -5.56
CA LEU A 98 -18.71 -12.14 -6.38
C LEU A 98 -18.61 -11.03 -7.40
N VAL A 99 -19.74 -10.59 -7.98
CA VAL A 99 -19.77 -9.46 -8.92
C VAL A 99 -19.37 -8.17 -8.19
N ASP A 100 -19.89 -7.96 -6.98
CA ASP A 100 -19.56 -6.80 -6.16
C ASP A 100 -18.10 -6.83 -5.68
N LEU A 101 -17.59 -8.00 -5.26
CA LEU A 101 -16.18 -8.17 -4.92
C LEU A 101 -15.26 -7.84 -6.10
N LEU A 102 -15.56 -8.36 -7.30
CA LEU A 102 -14.78 -8.06 -8.49
C LEU A 102 -14.83 -6.57 -8.86
N THR A 103 -16.00 -5.95 -8.73
CA THR A 103 -16.18 -4.52 -8.97
C THR A 103 -15.35 -3.69 -7.98
N TYR A 104 -15.42 -4.04 -6.69
CA TYR A 104 -14.63 -3.41 -5.64
C TYR A 104 -13.12 -3.51 -5.92
N LEU A 105 -12.61 -4.70 -6.23
CA LEU A 105 -11.19 -4.91 -6.51
C LEU A 105 -10.74 -4.13 -7.74
N ARG A 106 -11.52 -4.14 -8.83
CA ARG A 106 -11.22 -3.37 -10.05
C ARG A 106 -11.11 -1.88 -9.77
N VAL A 107 -12.11 -1.30 -9.11
CA VAL A 107 -12.11 0.14 -8.78
C VAL A 107 -10.95 0.48 -7.85
N THR A 108 -10.67 -0.38 -6.86
CA THR A 108 -9.60 -0.18 -5.89
C THR A 108 -8.22 -0.20 -6.56
N PHE A 109 -7.92 -1.20 -7.39
CA PHE A 109 -6.64 -1.26 -8.09
C PHE A 109 -6.48 -0.16 -9.14
N LEU A 110 -7.55 0.21 -9.86
CA LEU A 110 -7.54 1.36 -10.75
C LEU A 110 -7.24 2.66 -9.98
N THR A 111 -7.75 2.80 -8.76
CA THR A 111 -7.43 3.96 -7.92
C THR A 111 -5.94 3.99 -7.61
N PHE A 112 -5.32 2.86 -7.30
CA PHE A 112 -3.88 2.80 -7.00
C PHE A 112 -3.00 3.15 -8.20
N THR A 113 -3.37 2.73 -9.41
CA THR A 113 -2.60 3.05 -10.63
C THR A 113 -2.64 4.54 -10.98
N ASN A 114 -3.60 5.28 -10.43
CA ASN A 114 -3.77 6.72 -10.66
C ASN A 114 -3.29 7.58 -9.49
N LEU A 115 -2.64 6.99 -8.48
CA LEU A 115 -2.06 7.76 -7.39
C LEU A 115 -0.82 8.52 -7.89
N PRO A 116 -0.67 9.81 -7.53
CA PRO A 116 0.45 10.66 -7.94
C PRO A 116 1.78 10.26 -7.32
#